data_AF-A0A3S0PCA4-F1
#
_entry.id   AF-A0A3S0PCA4-F1
#
_cell.length_a   1.000
_cell.length_b   1.000
_cell.length_c   1.000
_cell.angle_alpha   90.00
_cell.angle_beta   90.00
_cell.angle_gamma   90.00
#
_symmetry.space_group_name_H-M   'P 1'
#
loop_
_entity.id
_entity.type
_entity.pdbx_description
1 polymer ?
#
loop_
_entity_poly.entity_id
_entity_poly.type
_entity_poly.pdbx_seq_one_letter_code
_entity_poly.pdbx_strand_id
1 'polypeptide(L)'
;MISTRPNLAYLKAAWAAHASISAEHCRQSYDEAGISFERVNHSWIVRKDGTQVSTMPLRYTRQELRMGFLGRIEMEARKAAHEMETILLHELELPEDHSIVVEMEEAMRRLRRNGTRSMKIFVGPRVLSECFPQVFAEVHVFLDAPRACLFLHQRNTKESPATDLLADAPKRKRHPRAESYAELAKLIATTIQDTTEESSPAMGT
;
A
#
# COMPACT_ATOMS: atom_id res chain seq x y z
N MET A 1 -18.41 5.04 -1.24
CA MET A 1 -17.34 5.92 -1.79
C MET A 1 -16.58 6.53 -0.63
N ILE A 2 -15.29 6.26 -0.53
CA ILE A 2 -14.42 6.95 0.44
C ILE A 2 -13.80 8.13 -0.32
N SER A 3 -14.46 9.28 -0.35
CA SER A 3 -14.06 10.45 -1.15
C SER A 3 -12.96 11.31 -0.52
N THR A 4 -12.28 10.82 0.52
CA THR A 4 -11.28 11.59 1.27
C THR A 4 -9.90 11.01 1.07
N ARG A 5 -8.94 11.88 0.76
CA ARG A 5 -7.52 11.53 0.62
C ARG A 5 -6.98 10.91 1.93
N PRO A 6 -6.00 9.99 1.85
CA PRO A 6 -5.35 9.46 3.04
C PRO A 6 -4.59 10.57 3.79
N ASN A 7 -4.73 10.60 5.12
CA ASN A 7 -3.97 11.49 5.98
C ASN A 7 -2.65 10.82 6.36
N LEU A 8 -1.57 11.19 5.66
CA LEU A 8 -0.25 10.57 5.84
C LEU A 8 0.39 10.86 7.19
N ALA A 9 0.23 12.08 7.72
CA ALA A 9 0.75 12.44 9.03
C ALA A 9 0.10 11.58 10.12
N TYR A 10 -1.22 11.40 10.01
CA TYR A 10 -1.98 10.50 10.87
C TYR A 10 -1.52 9.06 10.74
N LEU A 11 -1.41 8.54 9.51
CA LEU A 11 -1.00 7.16 9.24
C LEU A 11 0.37 6.86 9.83
N LYS A 12 1.33 7.79 9.67
CA LYS A 12 2.66 7.72 10.28
C LYS A 12 2.59 7.67 11.81
N ALA A 13 1.79 8.54 12.42
CA ALA A 13 1.62 8.58 13.87
C ALA A 13 0.95 7.30 14.40
N ALA A 14 -0.06 6.77 13.71
CA ALA A 14 -0.76 5.55 14.11
C ALA A 14 0.14 4.31 14.01
N TRP A 15 0.96 4.22 12.96
CA TRP A 15 2.00 3.18 12.84
C TRP A 15 3.04 3.25 13.94
N ALA A 16 3.51 4.47 14.26
CA ALA A 16 4.45 4.68 15.36
C ALA A 16 3.84 4.27 16.70
N ALA A 17 2.60 4.70 16.98
CA ALA A 17 1.87 4.33 18.20
C ALA A 17 1.71 2.80 18.33
N HIS A 18 1.32 2.12 17.24
CA HIS A 18 1.19 0.67 17.22
C HIS A 18 2.52 -0.05 17.49
N ALA A 19 3.63 0.43 16.90
CA ALA A 19 4.95 -0.13 17.13
C ALA A 19 5.41 0.05 18.58
N SER A 20 5.17 1.21 19.18
CA SER A 20 5.60 1.53 20.55
C SER A 20 4.86 0.75 21.64
N ILE A 21 3.72 0.12 21.33
CA ILE A 21 2.99 -0.72 22.28
C ILE A 21 3.13 -2.22 21.99
N SER A 22 4.03 -2.60 21.07
CA SER A 22 4.32 -4.00 20.74
C SER A 22 4.93 -4.76 21.93
N ALA A 23 5.03 -6.09 21.80
CA ALA A 23 5.62 -6.95 22.84
C ALA A 23 7.08 -6.61 23.14
N GLU A 24 7.83 -6.18 22.12
CA GLU A 24 9.22 -5.73 22.23
C GLU A 24 9.36 -4.52 23.18
N HIS A 25 8.34 -3.67 23.23
CA HIS A 25 8.28 -2.47 24.07
C HIS A 25 7.35 -2.67 25.29
N CYS A 26 7.21 -3.90 25.79
CA CYS A 26 6.30 -4.19 26.92
C CYS A 26 6.67 -3.46 28.22
N ARG A 27 7.96 -3.12 28.41
CA ARG A 27 8.49 -2.44 29.59
C ARG A 27 8.54 -0.91 29.47
N GLN A 28 8.30 -0.37 28.28
CA GLN A 28 8.28 1.07 28.04
C GLN A 28 6.97 1.65 28.56
N SER A 29 7.04 2.78 29.26
CA SER A 29 5.85 3.55 29.61
C SER A 29 5.23 4.23 28.39
N TYR A 30 3.95 4.59 28.45
CA TYR A 30 3.31 5.28 27.33
C TYR A 30 3.93 6.66 27.07
N ASP A 31 4.34 7.38 28.11
CA ASP A 31 4.97 8.69 27.99
C ASP A 31 6.33 8.61 27.30
N GLU A 32 7.17 7.61 27.65
CA GLU A 32 8.44 7.33 26.96
C GLU A 32 8.22 6.93 25.49
N ALA A 33 7.08 6.29 25.20
CA ALA A 33 6.65 5.99 23.83
C ALA A 33 6.09 7.22 23.08
N GLY A 34 6.01 8.39 23.73
CA GLY A 34 5.40 9.61 23.17
C GLY A 34 3.90 9.50 22.99
N ILE A 35 3.24 8.61 23.73
CA ILE A 35 1.79 8.40 23.74
C ILE A 35 1.20 9.15 24.93
N SER A 36 0.33 10.11 24.67
CA SER A 36 -0.38 10.86 25.70
C SER A 36 -1.89 10.63 25.67
N PHE A 37 -2.52 10.82 26.82
CA PHE A 37 -3.94 10.61 27.03
C PHE A 37 -4.60 11.90 27.53
N GLU A 38 -5.63 12.34 26.83
CA GLU A 38 -6.43 13.50 27.18
C GLU A 38 -7.87 13.05 27.43
N ARG A 39 -8.40 13.31 28.62
CA ARG A 39 -9.78 12.92 28.94
C ARG A 39 -10.74 13.95 28.36
N VAL A 40 -11.68 13.48 27.54
CA VAL A 40 -12.76 14.31 26.98
C VAL A 40 -14.08 13.60 27.28
N ASN A 41 -14.91 14.20 28.13
CA ASN A 41 -16.19 13.63 28.59
C ASN A 41 -16.01 12.19 29.16
N HIS A 42 -16.54 11.20 28.43
CA HIS A 42 -16.54 9.77 28.76
C HIS A 42 -15.55 8.96 27.93
N SER A 43 -14.52 9.60 27.35
CA SER A 43 -13.50 8.94 26.55
C SER A 43 -12.09 9.50 26.80
N TRP A 44 -11.10 8.74 26.35
CA TRP A 44 -9.71 9.15 26.22
C TRP A 44 -9.41 9.45 24.75
N ILE A 45 -8.91 10.63 24.48
CA ILE A 45 -8.23 10.96 23.24
C ILE A 45 -6.78 10.52 23.39
N VAL A 46 -6.35 9.59 22.54
CA VAL A 46 -4.98 9.07 22.55
C VAL A 46 -4.20 9.75 21.46
N ARG A 47 -3.06 10.34 21.80
CA ARG A 47 -2.18 11.04 20.86
C ARG A 47 -0.82 10.38 20.79
N LYS A 48 -0.18 10.43 19.63
CA LYS A 48 1.23 10.12 19.41
C LYS A 48 1.90 11.37 18.86
N ASP A 49 2.86 11.91 19.61
CA ASP A 49 3.59 13.12 19.23
C ASP A 49 2.64 14.27 18.81
N GLY A 50 1.59 14.50 19.59
CA GLY A 50 0.56 15.52 19.34
C GLY A 50 -0.55 15.14 18.36
N THR A 51 -0.35 14.11 17.53
CA THR A 51 -1.36 13.64 16.56
C THR A 51 -2.33 12.68 17.23
N GLN A 52 -3.64 12.96 17.18
CA GLN A 52 -4.66 12.01 17.68
C GLN A 52 -4.59 10.73 16.85
N VAL A 53 -4.45 9.57 17.48
CA VAL A 53 -4.31 8.25 16.83
C VAL A 53 -5.39 7.25 17.25
N SER A 54 -6.11 7.51 18.34
CA SER A 54 -7.27 6.72 18.75
C SER A 54 -8.22 7.51 19.67
N THR A 55 -9.43 6.99 19.83
CA THR A 55 -10.38 7.42 20.85
C THR A 55 -10.83 6.17 21.60
N MET A 56 -10.58 6.12 22.91
CA MET A 56 -10.81 4.94 23.74
C MET A 56 -11.89 5.21 24.79
N PRO A 57 -12.66 4.21 25.23
CA PRO A 57 -13.51 4.32 26.42
C PRO A 57 -12.67 4.57 27.68
N LEU A 58 -13.28 5.02 28.79
CA LEU A 58 -12.56 5.28 30.05
C LEU A 58 -11.83 4.05 30.61
N ARG A 59 -12.36 2.85 30.34
CA ARG A 59 -11.76 1.57 30.71
C ARG A 59 -11.45 0.80 29.44
N TYR A 60 -10.19 0.49 29.23
CA TYR A 60 -9.71 -0.29 28.09
C TYR A 60 -8.47 -1.08 28.49
N THR A 61 -8.20 -2.13 27.74
CA THR A 61 -7.02 -2.98 27.82
C THR A 61 -5.98 -2.53 26.79
N ARG A 62 -4.71 -2.90 27.00
CA ARG A 62 -3.65 -2.67 26.00
C ARG A 62 -3.99 -3.29 24.63
N GLN A 63 -4.69 -4.43 24.63
CA GLN A 63 -5.14 -5.06 23.40
C GLN A 63 -6.22 -4.24 22.67
N GLU A 64 -7.18 -3.67 23.40
CA GLU A 64 -8.19 -2.77 22.81
C GLU A 64 -7.53 -1.50 22.27
N LEU A 65 -6.53 -0.95 22.96
CA LEU A 65 -5.74 0.18 22.46
C LEU A 65 -5.03 -0.16 21.15
N ARG A 66 -4.39 -1.33 21.08
CA ARG A 66 -3.77 -1.87 19.86
C ARG A 66 -4.77 -2.00 18.73
N MET A 67 -5.94 -2.56 19.00
CA MET A 67 -7.01 -2.68 18.01
C MET A 67 -7.52 -1.32 17.54
N GLY A 68 -7.58 -0.33 18.43
CA GLY A 68 -7.89 1.06 18.09
C GLY A 68 -6.91 1.65 17.08
N PHE A 69 -5.60 1.48 17.29
CA PHE A 69 -4.58 1.91 16.33
C PHE A 69 -4.70 1.18 14.99
N LEU A 70 -4.89 -0.14 15.01
CA LEU A 70 -5.04 -0.94 13.78
C LEU A 70 -6.28 -0.57 12.97
N GLY A 71 -7.43 -0.36 13.62
CA GLY A 71 -8.65 0.04 12.91
C GLY A 71 -8.48 1.40 12.21
N ARG A 72 -7.67 2.29 12.80
CA ARG A 72 -7.35 3.58 12.21
C ARG A 72 -6.34 3.48 11.05
N ILE A 73 -5.31 2.65 11.20
CA ILE A 73 -4.38 2.33 10.10
C ILE A 73 -5.15 1.74 8.92
N GLU A 74 -6.05 0.78 9.17
CA GLU A 74 -6.87 0.15 8.14
C GLU A 74 -7.74 1.16 7.38
N MET A 75 -8.37 2.10 8.09
CA MET A 75 -9.17 3.15 7.48
C MET A 75 -8.36 4.00 6.49
N GLU A 76 -7.16 4.45 6.89
CA GLU A 76 -6.30 5.27 6.04
C GLU A 76 -5.62 4.46 4.92
N ALA A 77 -5.28 3.19 5.17
CA ALA A 77 -4.79 2.29 4.14
C ALA A 77 -5.84 2.03 3.04
N ARG A 78 -7.12 1.89 3.42
CA ARG A 78 -8.23 1.75 2.47
C ARG A 78 -8.40 3.00 1.60
N LYS A 79 -8.22 4.20 2.17
CA LYS A 79 -8.19 5.46 1.40
C LYS A 79 -7.05 5.48 0.40
N ALA A 80 -5.84 5.13 0.84
CA ALA A 80 -4.65 5.10 -0.01
C ALA A 80 -4.84 4.14 -1.19
N ALA A 81 -5.33 2.92 -0.94
CA ALA A 81 -5.58 1.97 -2.01
C ALA A 81 -6.67 2.41 -2.97
N HIS A 82 -7.77 2.98 -2.46
CA HIS A 82 -8.84 3.48 -3.32
C HIS A 82 -8.38 4.65 -4.21
N GLU A 83 -7.57 5.56 -3.65
CA GLU A 83 -6.95 6.65 -4.40
C GLU A 83 -6.02 6.11 -5.50
N MET A 84 -5.15 5.15 -5.17
CA MET A 84 -4.25 4.53 -6.15
C MET A 84 -5.00 3.75 -7.22
N GLU A 85 -5.98 2.92 -6.84
CA GLU A 85 -6.79 2.14 -7.77
C GLU A 85 -7.51 3.04 -8.77
N THR A 86 -8.13 4.12 -8.29
CA THR A 86 -8.83 5.09 -9.14
C THR A 86 -7.88 5.72 -10.16
N ILE A 87 -6.69 6.14 -9.72
CA ILE A 87 -5.71 6.77 -10.60
C ILE A 87 -5.16 5.76 -11.60
N LEU A 88 -4.78 4.56 -11.15
CA LEU A 88 -4.26 3.52 -12.03
C LEU A 88 -5.29 3.09 -13.08
N LEU A 89 -6.58 3.00 -12.73
CA LEU A 89 -7.65 2.70 -13.68
C LEU A 89 -7.83 3.79 -14.76
N HIS A 90 -7.48 5.04 -14.45
CA HIS A 90 -7.60 6.16 -15.38
C HIS A 90 -6.34 6.42 -16.20
N GLU A 91 -5.16 6.26 -15.59
CA GLU A 91 -3.87 6.61 -16.20
C GLU A 91 -3.25 5.42 -16.96
N LEU A 92 -3.55 4.18 -16.58
CA LEU A 92 -3.07 3.01 -17.32
C LEU A 92 -3.96 2.76 -18.54
N GLU A 93 -3.35 2.86 -19.72
CA GLU A 93 -3.95 2.42 -20.99
C GLU A 93 -3.91 0.89 -21.06
N LEU A 94 -4.86 0.23 -20.39
CA LEU A 94 -4.94 -1.22 -20.36
C LEU A 94 -5.72 -1.77 -21.56
N PRO A 95 -5.24 -2.86 -22.19
CA PRO A 95 -6.05 -3.61 -23.16
C PRO A 95 -7.37 -4.11 -22.54
N GLU A 96 -8.40 -4.33 -23.37
CA GLU A 96 -9.75 -4.71 -22.88
C GLU A 96 -9.77 -6.00 -22.03
N ASP A 97 -8.87 -6.93 -22.32
CA ASP A 97 -8.73 -8.20 -21.61
C ASP A 97 -7.90 -8.09 -20.32
N HIS A 98 -7.36 -6.92 -19.99
CA HIS A 98 -6.60 -6.66 -18.78
C HIS A 98 -7.47 -6.13 -17.63
N SER A 99 -6.96 -6.26 -16.40
CA SER A 99 -7.58 -5.73 -15.20
C SER A 99 -6.56 -5.37 -14.13
N ILE A 100 -6.99 -4.51 -13.21
CA ILE A 100 -6.28 -4.19 -11.99
C ILE A 100 -6.92 -4.96 -10.83
N VAL A 101 -6.12 -5.67 -10.05
CA VAL A 101 -6.55 -6.39 -8.85
C VAL A 101 -5.77 -5.88 -7.65
N VAL A 102 -6.47 -5.25 -6.72
CA VAL A 102 -5.90 -4.75 -5.46
C VAL A 102 -6.18 -5.75 -4.34
N GLU A 103 -5.15 -6.36 -3.76
CA GLU A 103 -5.28 -7.36 -2.67
C GLU A 103 -5.51 -6.71 -1.29
N MET A 104 -6.51 -5.84 -1.19
CA MET A 104 -6.78 -5.08 0.04
C MET A 104 -7.16 -5.99 1.21
N GLU A 105 -8.10 -6.92 1.03
CA GLU A 105 -8.60 -7.74 2.14
C GLU A 105 -7.52 -8.66 2.72
N GLU A 106 -6.66 -9.21 1.87
CA GLU A 106 -5.51 -10.00 2.32
C GLU A 106 -4.47 -9.12 3.02
N ALA A 107 -4.21 -7.92 2.50
CA ALA A 107 -3.33 -6.95 3.18
C ALA A 107 -3.86 -6.59 4.58
N MET A 108 -5.17 -6.37 4.73
CA MET A 108 -5.79 -6.06 6.04
C MET A 108 -5.79 -7.27 6.99
N ARG A 109 -5.98 -8.49 6.46
CA ARG A 109 -5.83 -9.71 7.24
C ARG A 109 -4.41 -9.85 7.77
N ARG A 110 -3.39 -9.62 6.94
CA ARG A 110 -1.98 -9.65 7.34
C ARG A 110 -1.66 -8.54 8.34
N LEU A 111 -2.07 -7.31 8.07
CA LEU A 111 -1.96 -6.18 8.99
C LEU A 111 -2.42 -6.55 10.41
N ARG A 112 -3.63 -7.08 10.55
CA ARG A 112 -4.19 -7.44 11.88
C ARG A 112 -3.43 -8.58 12.56
N ARG A 113 -2.98 -9.57 11.78
CA ARG A 113 -2.31 -10.79 12.28
C ARG A 113 -0.85 -10.54 12.67
N ASN A 114 -0.07 -9.85 11.84
CA ASN A 114 1.38 -9.72 12.02
C ASN A 114 1.92 -8.29 11.80
N GLY A 115 1.06 -7.29 11.60
CA GLY A 115 1.49 -5.90 11.40
C GLY A 115 2.11 -5.62 10.03
N THR A 116 1.85 -6.47 9.02
CA THR A 116 2.31 -6.23 7.65
C THR A 116 1.87 -4.86 7.17
N ARG A 117 2.81 -4.11 6.59
CA ARG A 117 2.61 -2.74 6.10
C ARG A 117 2.51 -2.66 4.59
N SER A 118 2.33 -3.78 3.90
CA SER A 118 2.35 -3.81 2.44
C SER A 118 1.04 -4.35 1.88
N MET A 119 0.68 -3.84 0.71
CA MET A 119 -0.40 -4.31 -0.13
C MET A 119 0.14 -4.65 -1.51
N LYS A 120 -0.46 -5.64 -2.17
CA LYS A 120 -0.14 -5.96 -3.56
C LYS A 120 -1.20 -5.41 -4.50
N ILE A 121 -0.75 -4.90 -5.64
CA ILE A 121 -1.58 -4.57 -6.80
C ILE A 121 -1.04 -5.37 -7.97
N PHE A 122 -1.92 -6.08 -8.66
CA PHE A 122 -1.61 -6.80 -9.89
C PHE A 122 -2.27 -6.10 -11.06
N VAL A 123 -1.54 -5.98 -12.16
CA VAL A 123 -2.05 -5.46 -13.44
C VAL A 123 -1.70 -6.48 -14.50
N GLY A 124 -2.67 -6.97 -15.26
CA GLY A 124 -2.42 -8.02 -16.24
C GLY A 124 -3.71 -8.57 -16.85
N PRO A 125 -3.60 -9.58 -17.74
CA PRO A 125 -4.76 -10.18 -18.38
C PRO A 125 -5.66 -10.86 -17.34
N ARG A 126 -6.99 -10.67 -17.49
CA ARG A 126 -8.05 -11.21 -16.61
C ARG A 126 -8.05 -12.73 -16.59
N VAL A 127 -7.70 -13.32 -17.72
CA VAL A 127 -7.57 -14.76 -17.91
C VAL A 127 -6.14 -14.99 -18.36
N LEU A 128 -5.42 -15.86 -17.65
CA LEU A 128 -4.17 -16.43 -18.15
C LEU A 128 -4.53 -17.36 -19.31
N SER A 129 -4.73 -16.77 -20.48
CA SER A 129 -5.06 -17.48 -21.71
C SER A 129 -3.86 -18.29 -22.17
N GLU A 130 -4.05 -19.22 -23.11
CA GLU A 130 -2.90 -19.88 -23.76
C GLU A 130 -2.26 -18.98 -24.83
N CYS A 131 -2.70 -17.72 -24.95
CA CYS A 131 -2.12 -16.73 -25.84
C CYS A 131 -0.90 -16.08 -25.17
N PHE A 132 0.21 -16.10 -25.90
CA PHE A 132 1.48 -15.49 -25.49
C PHE A 132 1.97 -14.56 -26.61
N PRO A 133 2.77 -13.51 -26.29
CA PRO A 133 3.32 -13.17 -24.97
C PRO A 133 2.30 -12.56 -24.01
N GLN A 134 2.52 -12.75 -22.70
CA GLN A 134 1.74 -12.13 -21.62
C GLN A 134 2.61 -11.15 -20.86
N VAL A 135 2.10 -9.94 -20.63
CA VAL A 135 2.74 -8.94 -19.78
C VAL A 135 1.87 -8.70 -18.56
N PHE A 136 2.48 -8.70 -17.38
CA PHE A 136 1.79 -8.39 -16.14
C PHE A 136 2.72 -7.67 -15.16
N ALA A 137 2.19 -6.75 -14.38
CA ALA A 137 2.90 -6.04 -13.34
C ALA A 137 2.46 -6.52 -11.95
N GLU A 138 3.43 -6.66 -11.06
CA GLU A 138 3.22 -6.84 -9.62
C GLU A 138 3.79 -5.62 -8.89
N VAL A 139 2.94 -4.94 -8.13
CA VAL A 139 3.30 -3.74 -7.36
C VAL A 139 3.13 -4.02 -5.88
N HIS A 140 4.22 -3.89 -5.11
CA HIS A 140 4.18 -3.98 -3.65
C HIS A 140 4.17 -2.57 -3.09
N VAL A 141 3.00 -2.07 -2.72
CA VAL A 141 2.81 -0.76 -2.13
C VAL A 141 3.00 -0.84 -0.62
N PHE A 142 3.78 0.07 -0.05
CA PHE A 142 3.90 0.20 1.40
C PHE A 142 2.86 1.20 1.92
N LEU A 143 2.12 0.81 2.95
CA LEU A 143 1.03 1.52 3.59
C LEU A 143 1.49 2.37 4.77
N ASP A 144 2.80 2.50 5.00
CA ASP A 144 3.38 3.38 6.01
C ASP A 144 3.98 4.67 5.44
N ALA A 145 4.27 4.68 4.13
CA ALA A 145 4.72 5.84 3.38
C ALA A 145 4.46 5.61 1.88
N PRO A 146 4.24 6.65 1.06
CA PRO A 146 4.04 6.51 -0.39
C PRO A 146 5.32 6.04 -1.13
N ARG A 147 5.52 4.72 -1.11
CA ARG A 147 6.61 4.04 -1.80
C ARG A 147 6.16 2.66 -2.24
N ALA A 148 6.78 2.14 -3.30
CA ALA A 148 6.48 0.81 -3.79
C ALA A 148 7.75 0.05 -4.25
N CYS A 149 7.60 -1.26 -4.47
CA CYS A 149 8.46 -2.03 -5.35
C CYS A 149 7.64 -2.44 -6.57
N LEU A 150 8.17 -2.21 -7.77
CA LEU A 150 7.53 -2.56 -9.04
C LEU A 150 8.29 -3.71 -9.69
N PHE A 151 7.55 -4.69 -10.18
CA PHE A 151 8.04 -5.79 -10.98
C PHE A 151 7.17 -5.86 -12.24
N LEU A 152 7.79 -5.90 -13.42
CA LEU A 152 7.08 -6.03 -14.69
C LEU A 152 7.55 -7.30 -15.38
N HIS A 153 6.65 -8.22 -15.57
CA HIS A 153 6.95 -9.55 -16.03
C HIS A 153 6.43 -9.76 -17.45
N GLN A 154 7.27 -10.34 -18.31
CA GLN A 154 6.89 -10.85 -19.61
C GLN A 154 7.04 -12.36 -19.66
N ARG A 155 6.01 -13.06 -20.14
CA ARG A 155 6.05 -14.50 -20.37
C ARG A 155 5.74 -14.79 -21.83
N ASN A 156 6.70 -15.38 -22.54
CA ASN A 156 6.59 -15.63 -23.98
C ASN A 156 5.98 -16.99 -24.33
N THR A 157 6.01 -17.95 -23.41
CA THR A 157 5.38 -19.26 -23.59
C THR A 157 4.93 -19.82 -22.24
N LYS A 158 4.10 -20.88 -22.28
CA LYS A 158 3.63 -21.59 -21.09
C LYS A 158 4.77 -22.24 -20.30
N GLU A 159 5.86 -22.63 -20.94
CA GLU A 159 6.96 -23.36 -20.29
C GLU A 159 8.12 -22.43 -19.90
N SER A 160 8.20 -21.25 -20.50
CA SER A 160 9.22 -20.26 -20.17
C SER A 160 8.96 -19.59 -18.82
N PRO A 161 10.00 -19.36 -18.00
CA PRO A 161 9.88 -18.50 -16.83
C PRO A 161 9.55 -17.08 -17.28
N ALA A 162 8.91 -16.31 -16.40
CA ALA A 162 8.67 -14.91 -16.65
C ALA A 162 9.98 -14.10 -16.54
N THR A 163 10.24 -13.25 -17.52
CA THR A 163 11.38 -12.32 -17.54
C THR A 163 10.97 -11.02 -16.86
N ASP A 164 11.78 -10.48 -15.95
CA ASP A 164 11.57 -9.17 -15.35
C ASP A 164 12.10 -8.07 -16.29
N LEU A 165 11.19 -7.35 -16.94
CA LEU A 165 11.48 -6.25 -17.87
C LEU A 165 12.13 -5.05 -17.17
N LEU A 166 12.04 -4.98 -15.84
CA LEU A 166 12.67 -3.93 -15.03
C LEU A 166 13.97 -4.40 -14.37
N ALA A 167 14.51 -5.56 -14.75
CA ALA A 167 15.73 -6.11 -14.14
C ALA A 167 16.91 -5.13 -14.20
N ASP A 168 17.12 -4.50 -15.35
CA ASP A 168 18.21 -3.54 -15.60
C ASP A 168 17.79 -2.08 -15.39
N ALA A 169 16.53 -1.83 -15.00
CA ALA A 169 16.03 -0.49 -14.79
C ALA A 169 16.73 0.17 -13.58
N PRO A 170 16.97 1.50 -13.62
CA PRO A 170 17.51 2.23 -12.47
C PRO A 170 16.69 1.98 -11.20
N LYS A 171 17.35 1.89 -10.05
CA LYS A 171 16.71 1.64 -8.74
C LYS A 171 15.51 2.54 -8.46
N ARG A 172 15.53 3.79 -8.93
CA ARG A 172 14.43 4.76 -8.76
C ARG A 172 13.17 4.38 -9.53
N LYS A 173 13.29 3.75 -10.72
CA LYS A 173 12.15 3.22 -11.49
C LYS A 173 11.56 1.99 -10.77
N ARG A 174 12.40 1.11 -10.23
CA ARG A 174 11.96 -0.13 -9.55
C ARG A 174 11.41 0.11 -8.12
N HIS A 175 11.88 1.18 -7.46
CA HIS A 175 11.48 1.53 -6.10
C HIS A 175 11.00 2.99 -6.03
N PRO A 176 9.87 3.32 -6.69
CA PRO A 176 9.36 4.68 -6.70
C PRO A 176 8.99 5.13 -5.29
N ARG A 177 9.21 6.42 -5.03
CA ARG A 177 8.86 7.13 -3.79
C ARG A 177 8.23 8.46 -4.18
N ALA A 178 7.21 8.86 -3.46
CA ALA A 178 6.48 10.10 -3.71
C ALA A 178 6.05 10.76 -2.40
N GLU A 179 5.51 11.98 -2.50
CA GLU A 179 4.98 12.71 -1.34
C GLU A 179 3.54 12.27 -1.03
N SER A 180 2.83 11.72 -2.02
CA SER A 180 1.46 11.20 -1.89
C SER A 180 1.24 9.87 -2.61
N TYR A 181 0.19 9.14 -2.22
CA TYR A 181 -0.20 7.90 -2.94
C TYR A 181 -0.74 8.20 -4.34
N ALA A 182 -1.34 9.37 -4.55
CA ALA A 182 -1.72 9.84 -5.86
C ALA A 182 -0.52 10.01 -6.81
N GLU A 183 0.54 10.70 -6.37
CA GLU A 183 1.77 10.83 -7.15
C GLU A 183 2.46 9.48 -7.36
N LEU A 184 2.47 8.62 -6.33
CA LEU A 184 3.02 7.27 -6.46
C LEU A 184 2.31 6.46 -7.56
N ALA A 185 0.97 6.50 -7.60
CA ALA A 185 0.19 5.82 -8.63
C ALA A 185 0.52 6.32 -10.04
N LYS A 186 0.67 7.64 -10.21
CA LYS A 186 1.11 8.23 -11.49
C LYS A 186 2.50 7.75 -11.91
N LEU A 187 3.47 7.78 -10.99
CA LEU A 187 4.82 7.27 -11.26
C LEU A 187 4.82 5.79 -11.66
N ILE A 188 3.99 4.98 -11.01
CA ILE A 188 3.83 3.56 -11.36
C ILE A 188 3.24 3.43 -12.77
N ALA A 189 2.18 4.18 -13.09
CA ALA A 189 1.53 4.12 -14.40
C ALA A 189 2.50 4.47 -15.53
N THR A 190 3.19 5.61 -15.41
CA THR A 190 4.23 6.04 -16.37
C THR A 190 5.32 5.00 -16.51
N THR A 191 5.82 4.44 -15.40
CA THR A 191 6.88 3.42 -15.46
C THR A 191 6.43 2.17 -16.22
N ILE A 192 5.18 1.73 -16.01
CA ILE A 192 4.62 0.57 -16.73
C ILE A 192 4.51 0.89 -18.22
N GLN A 193 3.91 2.03 -18.58
CA GLN A 193 3.70 2.45 -19.98
C GLN A 193 5.02 2.61 -20.74
N ASP A 194 5.95 3.39 -20.21
CA ASP A 194 7.28 3.61 -20.81
C ASP A 194 7.96 2.27 -21.11
N THR A 195 7.91 1.33 -20.17
CA THR A 195 8.57 0.03 -20.31
C THR A 195 7.86 -0.86 -21.33
N THR A 196 6.52 -0.83 -21.40
CA THR A 196 5.76 -1.59 -22.40
C THR A 196 5.92 -1.05 -23.82
N GLU A 197 6.09 0.27 -23.99
CA GLU A 197 6.39 0.89 -25.28
C GLU A 197 7.82 0.58 -25.73
N GLU A 198 8.81 0.71 -24.84
CA GLU A 198 10.22 0.35 -25.08
C GLU A 198 10.40 -1.14 -25.42
N SER A 199 9.50 -2.00 -24.93
CA SER A 199 9.49 -3.44 -25.22
C SER A 199 8.74 -3.82 -26.50
N SER A 200 7.99 -2.88 -27.11
CA SER A 200 7.23 -3.09 -28.36
C SER A 200 7.94 -2.77 -29.70
N PRO A 201 9.25 -2.47 -29.83
CA PRO A 201 9.82 -2.16 -31.14
C PRO A 201 10.25 -3.44 -31.86
N ALA A 202 9.33 -4.10 -32.60
CA ALA A 202 9.58 -4.92 -33.80
C ALA A 202 8.34 -5.72 -34.30
N MET A 203 7.17 -5.10 -34.42
CA MET A 203 6.09 -5.65 -35.28
C MET A 203 5.61 -4.59 -36.27
N GLY A 204 6.52 -4.16 -37.14
CA GLY A 204 6.24 -3.14 -38.15
C GLY A 204 7.28 -3.09 -39.25
N THR A 205 7.30 -4.14 -40.08
CA THR A 205 7.28 -4.20 -41.57
C THR A 205 7.81 -5.54 -42.02
#